data_AF-A0A3D0NLB7-F1
#
_entry.id   AF-A0A3D0NLB7-F1
#
_cell.length_a   1.000
_cell.length_b   1.000
_cell.length_c   1.000
_cell.angle_alpha   90.00
_cell.angle_beta   90.00
_cell.angle_gamma   90.00
#
_symmetry.space_group_name_H-M   'P 1'
#
loop_
_entity.id
_entity.type
_entity.pdbx_description
1 polymer ?
#
loop_
_entity_poly.entity_id
_entity_poly.type
_entity_poly.pdbx_seq_one_letter_code
_entity_poly.pdbx_strand_id
1 'polypeptide(L)'
;MSKQGFVRCARESAPILAPVRVVIAPPLDLPEREPRNIVLMIAAPALLVGILGTLVVMYTSGVRSLQSGLFPLIGLLGFGALMFSGRFGRSRRIGWGEQEKQRRIYLRQLDEDRDEIQRTAQQERSNRLFVHGDPRTHDTIIGGPRMWERNRTDADFLDVRLGIGFQSTEDSAVSVQWPEVPVGEELEPVTGRALRDFIVQQSRIGDIGKVLSLRSQPGFSFISESCDELHAVMRAILCALAVYHSPADVKFMVVTRHPELWTWLVWLPHNHHDEMFDACGMRRLVFTSPTELEDALDSELHGKGRGPWLPPSGVGPATAAVSATVVNAQRVNPQSGPHWIIVDDNTGTPETWESVTGQKGMAGITVLRLATRIATGVGFTSDEQRFELKEGRLHHRGDFYAVADMLAASTADRYARALAHWSPTTAAELSTADSQGAELLRALGINDARHLNPDRLWAQSRGRGDRRWAMVPVGIKPGGDLQYVILRAKDFAGYGFHSVVIGTSGAGKSEYFLSLCNGIALTHSPESFIVVFVDMKFESAAQDLEGLPHVVGSLSNLGNDDRHLAERMRKAIDGEIARRYRLFKDSGARDANEYEEMRLAGRDLEP
;
A
#
# COMPACT_ATOMS: atom_id res chain seq x y z
N MET A 1 -4.59 22.66 5.67
CA MET A 1 -4.79 22.05 4.33
C MET A 1 -6.22 21.55 4.25
N SER A 2 -6.96 21.76 3.15
CA SER A 2 -8.28 21.13 2.96
C SER A 2 -8.11 19.65 2.64
N LYS A 3 -8.80 18.78 3.39
CA LYS A 3 -8.88 17.34 3.07
C LYS A 3 -9.93 17.11 1.99
N GLN A 4 -9.63 16.24 1.03
CA GLN A 4 -10.52 15.70 0.03
C GLN A 4 -10.89 14.27 0.44
N GLY A 5 -12.17 13.92 0.34
CA GLY A 5 -12.58 12.54 0.55
C GLY A 5 -12.04 11.65 -0.57
N PHE A 6 -11.54 10.48 -0.21
CA PHE A 6 -11.04 9.48 -1.15
C PHE A 6 -11.84 8.19 -0.99
N VAL A 7 -12.52 7.81 -2.07
CA VAL A 7 -13.24 6.54 -2.17
C VAL A 7 -12.30 5.53 -2.79
N ARG A 8 -12.04 4.45 -2.06
CA ARG A 8 -11.23 3.32 -2.53
C ARG A 8 -11.79 2.77 -3.85
N CYS A 9 -10.97 2.78 -4.90
CA CYS A 9 -11.33 2.17 -6.18
C CYS A 9 -11.27 0.63 -6.09
N ALA A 10 -11.91 -0.05 -7.05
CA ALA A 10 -11.71 -1.47 -7.23
C ALA A 10 -10.23 -1.74 -7.53
N ARG A 11 -9.65 -2.71 -6.81
CA ARG A 11 -8.24 -3.05 -6.92
C ARG A 11 -7.91 -3.57 -8.33
N GLU A 12 -6.86 -3.03 -8.92
CA GLU A 12 -6.35 -3.52 -10.19
C GLU A 12 -5.59 -4.83 -9.98
N SER A 13 -6.00 -5.88 -10.69
CA SER A 13 -5.36 -7.19 -10.58
C SER A 13 -3.98 -7.16 -11.22
N ALA A 14 -2.98 -7.62 -10.48
CA ALA A 14 -1.65 -7.81 -11.04
C ALA A 14 -1.68 -8.91 -12.13
N PRO A 15 -0.83 -8.83 -13.17
CA PRO A 15 -0.77 -9.86 -14.21
C PRO A 15 -0.49 -11.24 -13.59
N ILE A 16 -1.30 -12.24 -13.95
CA ILE A 16 -1.08 -13.62 -13.50
C ILE A 16 0.07 -14.19 -14.32
N LEU A 17 1.16 -14.59 -13.65
CA LEU A 17 2.28 -15.28 -14.27
C LEU A 17 2.07 -16.78 -14.12
N ALA A 18 1.89 -17.48 -15.24
CA ALA A 18 1.90 -18.93 -15.25
C ALA A 18 3.33 -19.41 -14.97
N PRO A 19 3.53 -20.41 -14.08
CA PRO A 19 4.85 -20.94 -13.83
C PRO A 19 5.39 -21.58 -15.13
N VAL A 20 6.58 -21.17 -15.53
CA VAL A 20 7.25 -21.71 -16.73
C VAL A 20 8.27 -22.73 -16.26
N ARG A 21 8.13 -23.97 -16.75
CA ARG A 21 9.07 -25.06 -16.44
C ARG A 21 10.04 -25.24 -17.60
N VAL A 22 11.30 -24.90 -17.36
CA VAL A 22 12.38 -25.04 -18.36
C VAL A 22 13.23 -26.25 -17.98
N VAL A 23 13.28 -27.25 -18.86
CA VAL A 23 14.06 -28.48 -18.64
C VAL A 23 15.33 -28.38 -19.47
N ILE A 24 16.48 -28.28 -18.79
CA ILE A 24 17.77 -28.11 -19.46
C ILE A 24 18.33 -29.46 -19.88
N ALA A 25 18.80 -29.56 -21.13
CA ALA A 25 19.36 -30.79 -21.68
C ALA A 25 20.74 -31.14 -21.06
N PRO A 26 21.02 -32.43 -20.78
CA PRO A 26 22.35 -32.86 -20.34
C PRO A 26 23.40 -32.60 -21.43
N PRO A 27 24.69 -32.48 -21.05
CA PRO A 27 25.77 -32.26 -22.00
C PRO A 27 25.95 -33.49 -22.90
N LEU A 28 26.67 -33.31 -24.02
CA LEU A 28 26.92 -34.41 -24.95
C LEU A 28 27.97 -35.36 -24.36
N ASP A 29 27.80 -36.66 -24.61
CA ASP A 29 28.79 -37.68 -24.26
C ASP A 29 30.05 -37.54 -25.10
N LEU A 30 31.21 -37.88 -24.53
CA LEU A 30 32.46 -37.85 -25.27
C LEU A 30 32.44 -38.93 -26.37
N PRO A 31 32.64 -38.55 -27.64
CA PRO A 31 32.57 -39.52 -28.73
C PRO A 31 33.70 -40.54 -28.62
N GLU A 32 33.37 -41.82 -28.78
CA GLU A 32 34.36 -42.89 -28.88
C GLU A 32 35.37 -42.53 -29.98
N ARG A 33 36.65 -42.31 -29.59
CA ARG A 33 37.72 -41.96 -30.53
C ARG A 33 37.78 -43.03 -31.61
N GLU A 34 37.84 -42.60 -32.88
CA GLU A 34 38.17 -43.50 -33.98
C GLU A 34 39.49 -44.20 -33.64
N PRO A 35 39.51 -45.53 -33.42
CA PRO A 35 40.78 -46.20 -33.46
C PRO A 35 41.24 -46.03 -34.91
N ARG A 36 42.30 -45.24 -35.14
CA ARG A 36 43.02 -45.29 -36.41
C ARG A 36 43.26 -46.76 -36.65
N ASN A 37 42.61 -47.32 -37.66
CA ASN A 37 42.81 -48.69 -38.05
C ASN A 37 44.20 -48.74 -38.69
N ILE A 38 45.23 -48.70 -37.84
CA ILE A 38 46.65 -48.81 -38.20
C ILE A 38 46.81 -50.07 -39.03
N VAL A 39 46.08 -51.14 -38.66
CA VAL A 39 45.99 -52.38 -39.42
C VAL A 39 45.48 -52.13 -40.84
N LEU A 40 44.42 -51.36 -41.08
CA LEU A 40 43.90 -51.13 -42.44
C LEU A 40 44.80 -50.18 -43.26
N MET A 41 45.39 -49.18 -42.59
CA MET A 41 46.32 -48.22 -43.18
C MET A 41 47.66 -48.85 -43.56
N ILE A 42 48.10 -49.90 -42.84
CA ILE A 42 49.29 -50.69 -43.16
C ILE A 42 48.94 -51.86 -44.09
N ALA A 43 47.79 -52.51 -43.90
CA ALA A 43 47.37 -53.65 -44.69
C ALA A 43 47.09 -53.28 -46.14
N ALA A 44 46.51 -52.12 -46.44
CA ALA A 44 46.27 -51.74 -47.84
C ALA A 44 47.59 -51.58 -48.65
N PRO A 45 48.60 -50.83 -48.17
CA PRO A 45 49.93 -50.83 -48.79
C PRO A 45 50.62 -52.19 -48.76
N ALA A 46 50.57 -52.93 -47.64
CA ALA A 46 51.23 -54.23 -47.51
C ALA A 46 50.63 -55.29 -48.44
N LEU A 47 49.31 -55.27 -48.66
CA LEU A 47 48.61 -56.11 -49.62
C LEU A 47 49.03 -55.75 -51.05
N LEU A 48 49.14 -54.45 -51.36
CA LEU A 48 49.58 -53.98 -52.66
C LEU A 48 51.03 -54.41 -52.96
N VAL A 49 51.92 -54.32 -51.95
CA VAL A 49 53.30 -54.80 -52.02
C VAL A 49 53.35 -56.33 -52.13
N GLY A 50 52.49 -57.05 -51.42
CA GLY A 50 52.39 -58.51 -51.50
C GLY A 50 51.90 -59.01 -52.87
N ILE A 51 50.93 -58.32 -53.48
CA ILE A 51 50.47 -58.58 -54.85
C ILE A 51 51.58 -58.27 -55.85
N LEU A 52 52.27 -57.14 -55.70
CA LEU A 52 53.36 -56.77 -56.60
C LEU A 52 54.54 -57.74 -56.49
N GLY A 53 54.90 -58.17 -55.27
CA GLY A 53 55.96 -59.13 -55.00
C GLY A 53 55.66 -60.52 -55.56
N THR A 54 54.42 -61.00 -55.45
CA THR A 54 54.02 -62.27 -56.08
C THR A 54 54.03 -62.19 -57.59
N LEU A 55 53.65 -61.05 -58.18
CA LEU A 55 53.69 -60.82 -59.64
C LEU A 55 55.14 -60.81 -60.18
N VAL A 56 56.09 -60.25 -59.43
CA VAL A 56 57.54 -60.28 -59.75
C VAL A 56 58.11 -61.69 -59.64
N VAL A 57 57.80 -62.44 -58.58
CA VAL A 57 58.27 -63.83 -58.42
C VAL A 57 57.72 -64.72 -59.52
N MET A 58 56.46 -64.54 -59.93
CA MET A 58 55.87 -65.29 -61.04
C MET A 58 56.55 -65.00 -62.39
N TYR A 59 57.05 -63.78 -62.57
CA TYR A 59 57.79 -63.38 -63.78
C TYR A 59 59.23 -63.92 -63.81
N THR A 60 59.94 -63.91 -62.67
CA THR A 60 61.36 -64.32 -62.62
C THR A 60 61.57 -65.83 -62.52
N SER A 61 60.63 -66.57 -61.92
CA SER A 61 60.78 -68.02 -61.66
C SER A 61 60.26 -68.94 -62.78
N GLY A 62 59.62 -68.39 -63.82
CA GLY A 62 59.25 -69.16 -65.03
C GLY A 62 58.19 -70.26 -64.84
N VAL A 63 57.56 -70.35 -63.68
CA VAL A 63 56.55 -71.36 -63.35
C VAL A 63 55.19 -70.96 -63.95
N ARG A 64 54.75 -71.65 -65.02
CA ARG A 64 53.46 -71.43 -65.70
C ARG A 64 52.33 -72.39 -65.26
N SER A 65 52.41 -72.97 -64.06
CA SER A 65 51.38 -73.91 -63.57
C SER A 65 50.29 -73.19 -62.77
N LEU A 66 49.07 -73.16 -63.32
CA LEU A 66 47.87 -72.60 -62.68
C LEU A 66 47.39 -73.40 -61.45
N GLN A 67 47.93 -74.60 -61.20
CA GLN A 67 47.51 -75.44 -60.07
C GLN A 67 48.15 -75.05 -58.73
N SER A 68 49.34 -74.42 -58.72
CA SER A 68 49.98 -73.93 -57.48
C SER A 68 49.75 -72.44 -57.20
N GLY A 69 49.14 -71.69 -58.13
CA GLY A 69 48.86 -70.25 -58.02
C GLY A 69 47.57 -69.88 -57.27
N LEU A 70 46.78 -70.85 -56.82
CA LEU A 70 45.51 -70.62 -56.11
C LEU A 70 45.67 -70.38 -54.60
N PHE A 71 46.78 -70.82 -53.99
CA PHE A 71 47.04 -70.68 -52.56
C PHE A 71 47.16 -69.22 -52.06
N PRO A 72 47.85 -68.29 -52.77
CA PRO A 72 47.89 -66.89 -52.36
C PRO A 72 46.52 -66.20 -52.49
N LEU A 73 45.72 -66.57 -53.51
CA LEU A 73 44.44 -65.91 -53.81
C LEU A 73 43.35 -66.26 -52.78
N ILE A 74 43.31 -67.52 -52.33
CA ILE A 74 42.36 -67.98 -51.29
C ILE A 74 42.73 -67.40 -49.92
N GLY A 75 44.02 -67.28 -49.59
CA GLY A 75 44.49 -66.57 -48.39
C GLY A 75 44.08 -65.09 -48.39
N LEU A 76 44.16 -64.43 -49.55
CA LEU A 76 43.74 -63.04 -49.74
C LEU A 76 42.22 -62.85 -49.61
N LEU A 77 41.43 -63.74 -50.21
CA LEU A 77 39.97 -63.72 -50.12
C LEU A 77 39.47 -64.06 -48.72
N GLY A 78 40.09 -65.04 -48.05
CA GLY A 78 39.79 -65.40 -46.66
C GLY A 78 40.13 -64.28 -45.67
N PHE A 79 41.30 -63.64 -45.82
CA PHE A 79 41.70 -62.49 -45.01
C PHE A 79 40.82 -61.25 -45.30
N GLY A 80 40.48 -61.02 -46.58
CA GLY A 80 39.53 -59.98 -46.99
C GLY A 80 38.13 -60.20 -46.39
N ALA A 81 37.62 -61.43 -46.41
CA ALA A 81 36.34 -61.79 -45.81
C ALA A 81 36.34 -61.64 -44.28
N LEU A 82 37.44 -62.00 -43.60
CA LEU A 82 37.60 -61.83 -42.15
C LEU A 82 37.67 -60.34 -41.73
N MET A 83 38.29 -59.50 -42.55
CA MET A 83 38.38 -58.04 -42.31
C MET A 83 37.05 -57.32 -42.60
N PHE A 84 36.23 -57.85 -43.50
CA PHE A 84 34.90 -57.31 -43.81
C PHE A 84 33.78 -57.86 -42.91
N SER A 85 33.91 -59.06 -42.34
CA SER A 85 32.90 -59.65 -41.44
C SER A 85 32.76 -58.87 -40.12
N GLY A 86 33.82 -58.20 -39.66
CA GLY A 86 33.77 -57.30 -38.49
C GLY A 86 33.07 -55.96 -38.72
N ARG A 87 32.56 -55.68 -39.93
CA ARG A 87 31.99 -54.38 -40.32
C ARG A 87 30.51 -54.19 -39.95
N PHE A 88 29.79 -55.27 -39.62
CA PHE A 88 28.33 -55.23 -39.40
C PHE A 88 27.87 -54.99 -37.96
N GLY A 89 28.77 -54.95 -36.97
CA GLY A 89 28.41 -54.92 -35.55
C GLY A 89 28.81 -53.68 -34.75
N ARG A 90 29.38 -52.62 -35.35
CA ARG A 90 29.83 -51.43 -34.60
C ARG A 90 28.92 -50.24 -34.82
N SER A 91 28.41 -49.72 -33.69
CA SER A 91 27.60 -48.51 -33.52
C SER A 91 27.97 -47.41 -34.52
N ARG A 92 26.95 -46.70 -35.04
CA ARG A 92 27.09 -45.58 -35.99
C ARG A 92 28.12 -44.58 -35.46
N ARG A 93 29.24 -44.49 -36.15
CA ARG A 93 30.39 -43.63 -35.83
C ARG A 93 30.07 -42.18 -36.20
N ILE A 94 30.26 -41.25 -35.28
CA ILE A 94 29.96 -39.82 -35.47
C ILE A 94 31.21 -39.14 -36.04
N GLY A 95 31.12 -38.61 -37.26
CA GLY A 95 32.22 -37.85 -37.87
C GLY A 95 32.39 -36.46 -37.25
N TRP A 96 33.57 -35.86 -37.40
CA TRP A 96 33.92 -34.54 -36.82
C TRP A 96 32.91 -33.44 -37.19
N GLY A 97 32.42 -33.41 -38.43
CA GLY A 97 31.41 -32.44 -38.86
C GLY A 97 30.03 -32.63 -38.21
N GLU A 98 29.65 -33.86 -37.87
CA GLU A 98 28.39 -34.14 -37.17
C GLU A 98 28.51 -33.79 -35.68
N GLN A 99 29.67 -34.02 -35.05
CA GLN A 99 29.95 -33.56 -33.68
C GLN A 99 29.85 -32.04 -33.57
N GLU A 100 30.46 -31.32 -34.51
CA GLU A 100 30.42 -29.86 -34.53
C GLU A 100 29.01 -29.32 -34.79
N LYS A 101 28.21 -30.04 -35.58
CA LYS A 101 26.78 -29.74 -35.75
C LYS A 101 26.00 -29.98 -34.45
N GLN A 102 26.24 -31.08 -33.74
CA GLN A 102 25.61 -31.37 -32.45
C GLN A 102 25.96 -30.33 -31.38
N ARG A 103 27.23 -29.91 -31.29
CA ARG A 103 27.66 -28.81 -30.39
C ARG A 103 26.91 -27.51 -30.68
N ARG A 104 26.82 -27.13 -31.96
CA ARG A 104 26.09 -25.91 -32.37
C ARG A 104 24.61 -25.97 -32.01
N ILE A 105 23.97 -27.13 -32.20
CA ILE A 105 22.57 -27.33 -31.81
C ILE A 105 22.42 -27.20 -30.28
N TYR A 106 23.32 -27.82 -29.52
CA TYR A 106 23.29 -27.77 -28.05
C TYR A 106 23.48 -26.35 -27.51
N LEU A 107 24.49 -25.62 -27.99
CA LEU A 107 24.74 -24.24 -27.56
C LEU A 107 23.57 -23.32 -27.93
N ARG A 108 22.97 -23.52 -29.11
CA ARG A 108 21.78 -22.79 -29.52
C ARG A 108 20.58 -23.08 -28.60
N GLN A 109 20.39 -24.34 -28.20
CA GLN A 109 19.35 -24.69 -27.24
C GLN A 109 19.57 -23.98 -25.90
N LEU A 110 20.80 -23.95 -25.38
CA LEU A 110 21.11 -23.21 -24.16
C LEU A 110 20.83 -21.71 -24.29
N ASP A 111 21.08 -21.09 -25.45
CA ASP A 111 20.74 -19.69 -25.67
C ASP A 111 19.21 -19.48 -25.72
N GLU A 112 18.46 -20.38 -26.36
CA GLU A 112 16.99 -20.35 -26.39
C GLU A 112 16.39 -20.52 -24.97
N ASP A 113 16.94 -21.45 -24.18
CA ASP A 113 16.57 -21.68 -22.77
C ASP A 113 16.90 -20.44 -21.91
N ARG A 114 18.06 -19.80 -22.14
CA ARG A 114 18.43 -18.53 -21.47
C ARG A 114 17.40 -17.46 -21.73
N ASP A 115 17.02 -17.26 -22.99
CA ASP A 115 16.08 -16.21 -23.37
C ASP A 115 14.70 -16.45 -22.74
N GLU A 116 14.27 -17.70 -22.64
CA GLU A 116 13.01 -18.06 -21.96
C GLU A 116 13.05 -17.78 -20.46
N ILE A 117 14.15 -18.16 -19.78
CA ILE A 117 14.37 -17.86 -18.36
C ILE A 117 14.38 -16.34 -18.13
N GLN A 118 15.12 -15.58 -18.94
CA GLN A 118 15.25 -14.13 -18.78
C GLN A 118 13.94 -13.38 -19.08
N ARG A 119 13.19 -13.81 -20.11
CA ARG A 119 11.87 -13.24 -20.41
C ARG A 119 10.91 -13.44 -19.24
N THR A 120 10.87 -14.65 -18.69
CA THR A 120 9.97 -14.95 -17.57
C THR A 120 10.41 -14.24 -16.29
N ALA A 121 11.72 -14.17 -16.03
CA ALA A 121 12.27 -13.39 -14.92
C ALA A 121 11.93 -11.89 -15.04
N GLN A 122 11.98 -11.32 -16.24
CA GLN A 122 11.60 -9.92 -16.47
C GLN A 122 10.10 -9.70 -16.19
N GLN A 123 9.24 -10.62 -16.62
CA GLN A 123 7.81 -10.57 -16.32
C GLN A 123 7.58 -10.63 -14.80
N GLU A 124 8.27 -11.52 -14.09
CA GLU A 124 8.22 -11.59 -12.62
C GLU A 124 8.68 -10.30 -11.94
N ARG A 125 9.81 -9.72 -12.38
CA ARG A 125 10.29 -8.43 -11.88
C ARG A 125 9.23 -7.34 -12.06
N SER A 126 8.62 -7.26 -13.25
CA SER A 126 7.60 -6.25 -13.54
C SER A 126 6.34 -6.42 -12.69
N ASN A 127 5.91 -7.67 -12.48
CA ASN A 127 4.76 -8.00 -11.65
C ASN A 127 5.02 -7.64 -10.18
N ARG A 128 6.20 -8.01 -9.65
CA ARG A 128 6.58 -7.63 -8.28
C ARG A 128 6.72 -6.14 -8.10
N LEU A 129 7.25 -5.42 -9.09
CA LEU A 129 7.32 -3.96 -9.05
C LEU A 129 5.94 -3.32 -9.13
N PHE A 130 5.01 -3.93 -9.87
CA PHE A 130 3.62 -3.48 -9.90
C PHE A 130 3.00 -3.60 -8.50
N VAL A 131 3.09 -4.76 -7.85
CA VAL A 131 2.50 -4.99 -6.52
C VAL A 131 3.25 -4.22 -5.42
N HIS A 132 4.58 -4.26 -5.42
CA HIS A 132 5.46 -3.59 -4.46
C HIS A 132 6.36 -2.59 -5.20
N GLY A 133 5.83 -1.37 -5.35
CA GLY A 133 6.49 -0.27 -6.04
C GLY A 133 7.86 0.12 -5.48
N ASP A 134 8.63 0.85 -6.29
CA ASP A 134 9.84 1.50 -5.82
C ASP A 134 9.44 2.68 -4.90
N PRO A 135 9.94 2.75 -3.66
CA PRO A 135 9.59 3.83 -2.74
C PRO A 135 9.98 5.22 -3.23
N ARG A 136 10.88 5.33 -4.21
CA ARG A 136 11.27 6.62 -4.81
C ARG A 136 10.26 7.15 -5.82
N THR A 137 9.27 6.36 -6.25
CA THR A 137 8.28 6.73 -7.26
C THR A 137 6.84 6.62 -6.76
N HIS A 138 6.62 6.63 -5.45
CA HIS A 138 5.28 6.54 -4.86
C HIS A 138 4.42 7.80 -5.07
N ASP A 139 5.02 8.94 -5.41
CA ASP A 139 4.29 10.13 -5.86
C ASP A 139 3.35 9.86 -7.03
N THR A 140 3.71 8.94 -7.93
CA THR A 140 2.87 8.53 -9.06
C THR A 140 1.60 7.76 -8.64
N ILE A 141 1.58 7.20 -7.43
CA ILE A 141 0.48 6.39 -6.90
C ILE A 141 -0.45 7.24 -6.03
N ILE A 142 0.09 8.20 -5.28
CA ILE A 142 -0.66 9.06 -4.37
C ILE A 142 -1.71 9.87 -5.15
N GLY A 143 -2.97 9.77 -4.75
CA GLY A 143 -4.12 10.38 -5.43
C GLY A 143 -4.60 9.63 -6.68
N GLY A 144 -3.88 8.58 -7.11
CA GLY A 144 -4.29 7.68 -8.18
C GLY A 144 -5.24 6.56 -7.70
N PRO A 145 -5.76 5.74 -8.63
CA PRO A 145 -6.69 4.65 -8.33
C PRO A 145 -6.10 3.53 -7.46
N ARG A 146 -4.77 3.43 -7.43
CA ARG A 146 -4.01 2.44 -6.67
C ARG A 146 -3.64 2.91 -5.25
N MET A 147 -3.90 4.17 -4.92
CA MET A 147 -3.74 4.65 -3.55
C MET A 147 -4.71 3.90 -2.64
N TRP A 148 -4.17 3.41 -1.52
CA TRP A 148 -4.90 2.62 -0.55
C TRP A 148 -5.61 1.42 -1.18
N GLU A 149 -5.03 0.69 -2.13
CA GLU A 149 -5.73 -0.45 -2.77
C GLU A 149 -5.84 -1.73 -1.91
N ARG A 150 -5.02 -1.89 -0.85
CA ARG A 150 -4.90 -3.15 -0.09
C ARG A 150 -5.81 -3.24 1.14
N ASN A 151 -6.67 -4.25 1.18
CA ASN A 151 -7.56 -4.52 2.32
C ASN A 151 -6.93 -5.47 3.33
N ARG A 152 -7.42 -5.48 4.57
CA ARG A 152 -6.97 -6.40 5.64
C ARG A 152 -7.10 -7.88 5.29
N THR A 153 -8.05 -8.21 4.42
CA THR A 153 -8.33 -9.58 3.93
C THR A 153 -7.38 -10.03 2.84
N ASP A 154 -6.63 -9.11 2.25
CA ASP A 154 -5.77 -9.43 1.11
C ASP A 154 -4.52 -10.21 1.57
N ALA A 155 -4.04 -11.11 0.71
CA ALA A 155 -2.88 -11.94 0.99
C ALA A 155 -1.60 -11.10 1.18
N ASP A 156 -1.50 -9.96 0.50
CA ASP A 156 -0.37 -9.04 0.53
C ASP A 156 -0.56 -7.82 1.46
N PHE A 157 -1.56 -7.88 2.35
CA PHE A 157 -1.75 -6.88 3.38
C PHE A 157 -0.55 -6.88 4.35
N LEU A 158 0.04 -5.70 4.56
CA LEU A 158 1.28 -5.49 5.31
C LEU A 158 2.53 -6.18 4.74
N ASP A 159 2.51 -6.55 3.46
CA ASP A 159 3.71 -6.99 2.76
C ASP A 159 4.48 -5.79 2.23
N VAL A 160 5.70 -5.59 2.73
CA VAL A 160 6.55 -4.45 2.40
C VAL A 160 7.82 -4.89 1.70
N ARG A 161 8.18 -4.19 0.62
CA ARG A 161 9.48 -4.40 -0.03
C ARG A 161 10.56 -3.71 0.81
N LEU A 162 11.61 -4.47 1.13
CA LEU A 162 12.76 -3.97 1.90
C LEU A 162 13.93 -3.55 1.02
N GLY A 163 13.97 -4.01 -0.24
CA GLY A 163 15.10 -3.77 -1.11
C GLY A 163 15.08 -4.61 -2.38
N ILE A 164 16.16 -4.50 -3.15
CA ILE A 164 16.40 -5.26 -4.37
C ILE A 164 17.48 -6.31 -4.09
N GLY A 165 17.19 -7.58 -4.36
CA GLY A 165 18.13 -8.67 -4.09
C GLY A 165 18.06 -9.78 -5.13
N PHE A 166 18.59 -10.94 -4.74
CA PHE A 166 18.58 -12.15 -5.56
C PHE A 166 17.52 -13.13 -5.06
N GLN A 167 17.05 -13.97 -5.98
CA GLN A 167 16.18 -15.10 -5.71
C GLN A 167 16.68 -16.34 -6.45
N SER A 168 16.61 -17.49 -5.80
CA SER A 168 16.86 -18.78 -6.45
C SER A 168 15.80 -19.02 -7.53
N THR A 169 16.18 -19.63 -8.65
CA THR A 169 15.22 -20.02 -9.69
C THR A 169 14.20 -21.04 -9.18
N GLU A 170 14.60 -21.96 -8.30
CA GLU A 170 13.68 -22.95 -7.71
C GLU A 170 12.52 -22.30 -6.96
N ASP A 171 12.80 -21.14 -6.38
CA ASP A 171 11.90 -20.29 -5.62
C ASP A 171 11.22 -19.23 -6.49
N SER A 172 11.26 -19.33 -7.81
CA SER A 172 10.79 -18.30 -8.74
C SER A 172 9.55 -18.78 -9.51
N ALA A 173 8.90 -17.91 -10.29
CA ALA A 173 7.90 -18.36 -11.27
C ALA A 173 8.53 -19.26 -12.35
N VAL A 174 9.85 -19.18 -12.50
CA VAL A 174 10.65 -19.99 -13.42
C VAL A 174 11.16 -21.24 -12.72
N SER A 175 10.44 -22.36 -12.84
CA SER A 175 10.91 -23.64 -12.32
C SER A 175 11.91 -24.25 -13.31
N VAL A 176 13.21 -24.03 -13.08
CA VAL A 176 14.27 -24.63 -13.89
C VAL A 176 14.61 -26.01 -13.32
N GLN A 177 14.59 -27.02 -14.19
CA GLN A 177 15.07 -28.35 -13.84
C GLN A 177 16.45 -28.58 -14.41
N TRP A 178 17.40 -28.73 -13.51
CA TRP A 178 18.79 -29.01 -13.83
C TRP A 178 18.98 -30.50 -14.13
N PRO A 179 19.72 -30.86 -15.18
CA PRO A 179 20.03 -32.25 -15.46
C PRO A 179 20.95 -32.82 -14.39
N GLU A 180 20.74 -34.09 -14.03
CA GLU A 180 21.72 -34.83 -13.24
C GLU A 180 22.95 -35.08 -14.11
N VAL A 181 24.09 -34.50 -13.71
CA VAL A 181 25.36 -34.70 -14.40
C VAL A 181 26.05 -35.92 -13.77
N PRO A 182 26.23 -37.04 -14.49
CA PRO A 182 26.83 -38.25 -13.94
C PRO A 182 28.26 -38.01 -13.46
N VAL A 183 28.55 -38.39 -12.21
CA VAL A 183 29.90 -38.27 -11.63
C VAL A 183 30.75 -39.43 -12.17
N GLY A 184 31.75 -39.11 -13.01
CA GLY A 184 32.74 -40.07 -13.49
C GLY A 184 32.63 -40.46 -14.96
N GLU A 185 31.66 -39.93 -15.71
CA GLU A 185 31.63 -40.06 -17.17
C GLU A 185 32.55 -39.01 -17.84
N GLU A 186 33.25 -39.42 -18.89
CA GLU A 186 33.99 -38.50 -19.76
C GLU A 186 32.95 -37.69 -20.57
N LEU A 187 32.66 -36.48 -20.11
CA LEU A 187 31.77 -35.54 -20.80
C LEU A 187 32.52 -34.82 -21.92
N GLU A 188 31.79 -34.40 -22.95
CA GLU A 188 32.36 -33.52 -23.97
C GLU A 188 32.71 -32.15 -23.35
N PRO A 189 33.97 -31.67 -23.50
CA PRO A 189 34.49 -30.57 -22.71
C PRO A 189 33.87 -29.20 -23.02
N VAL A 190 33.36 -28.98 -24.23
CA VAL A 190 32.75 -27.70 -24.64
C VAL A 190 31.34 -27.59 -24.05
N THR A 191 30.51 -28.59 -24.28
CA THR A 191 29.13 -28.64 -23.81
C THR A 191 29.05 -28.79 -22.29
N GLY A 192 29.92 -29.60 -21.68
CA GLY A 192 30.00 -29.73 -20.22
C GLY A 192 30.40 -28.42 -19.52
N ARG A 193 31.37 -27.68 -20.08
CA ARG A 193 31.74 -26.36 -19.55
C ARG A 193 30.64 -25.33 -19.76
N ALA A 194 30.02 -25.29 -20.93
CA ALA A 194 28.92 -24.38 -21.23
C ALA A 194 27.74 -24.58 -20.26
N LEU A 195 27.36 -25.84 -19.99
CA LEU A 195 26.31 -26.16 -19.01
C LEU A 195 26.70 -25.71 -17.60
N ARG A 196 27.94 -25.94 -17.17
CA ARG A 196 28.40 -25.50 -15.84
C ARG A 196 28.32 -23.99 -15.68
N ASP A 197 28.82 -23.25 -16.67
CA ASP A 197 28.78 -21.79 -16.67
C ASP A 197 27.33 -21.29 -16.73
N PHE A 198 26.46 -21.98 -17.48
CA PHE A 198 25.02 -21.70 -17.55
C PHE A 198 24.32 -21.88 -16.20
N ILE A 199 24.54 -23.00 -15.49
CA ILE A 199 23.96 -23.25 -14.17
C ILE A 199 24.36 -22.16 -13.17
N VAL A 200 25.65 -21.80 -13.13
CA VAL A 200 26.14 -20.76 -12.20
C VAL A 200 25.48 -19.41 -12.48
N GLN A 201 25.32 -19.03 -13.75
CA GLN A 201 24.74 -17.74 -14.12
C GLN A 201 23.21 -17.70 -14.01
N GLN A 202 22.53 -18.78 -14.38
CA GLN A 202 21.06 -18.80 -14.47
C GLN A 202 20.40 -19.31 -13.18
N SER A 203 21.14 -19.88 -12.21
CA SER A 203 20.59 -20.31 -10.91
C SER A 203 20.08 -19.17 -10.03
N ARG A 204 20.48 -17.92 -10.31
CA ARG A 204 20.10 -16.74 -9.52
C ARG A 204 19.48 -15.68 -10.42
N ILE A 205 18.27 -15.26 -10.07
CA ILE A 205 17.61 -14.11 -10.69
C ILE A 205 17.88 -12.89 -9.82
N GLY A 206 18.61 -11.91 -10.38
CA GLY A 206 18.85 -10.61 -9.73
C GLY A 206 17.68 -9.64 -9.86
N ASP A 207 17.87 -8.41 -9.36
CA ASP A 207 16.93 -7.29 -9.43
C ASP A 207 15.48 -7.60 -9.03
N ILE A 208 15.30 -8.52 -8.09
CA ILE A 208 13.99 -8.90 -7.57
C ILE A 208 13.72 -8.15 -6.27
N GLY A 209 12.55 -7.51 -6.19
CA GLY A 209 12.07 -6.90 -4.95
C GLY A 209 11.92 -7.97 -3.86
N LYS A 210 12.68 -7.81 -2.77
CA LYS A 210 12.61 -8.68 -1.59
C LYS A 210 11.55 -8.13 -0.66
N VAL A 211 10.52 -8.94 -0.44
CA VAL A 211 9.32 -8.57 0.30
C VAL A 211 9.32 -9.29 1.64
N LEU A 212 8.99 -8.55 2.70
CA LEU A 212 8.78 -9.04 4.04
C LEU A 212 7.32 -8.86 4.41
N SER A 213 6.66 -9.95 4.84
CA SER A 213 5.34 -9.84 5.45
C SER A 213 5.47 -9.45 6.91
N LEU A 214 4.98 -8.25 7.27
CA LEU A 214 5.04 -7.78 8.65
C LEU A 214 4.08 -8.53 9.60
N ARG A 215 3.21 -9.39 9.06
CA ARG A 215 2.34 -10.29 9.84
C ARG A 215 3.02 -11.60 10.24
N SER A 216 4.13 -11.96 9.58
CA SER A 216 4.80 -13.24 9.79
C SER A 216 5.40 -13.37 11.19
N GLN A 217 5.70 -12.24 11.84
CA GLN A 217 6.27 -12.17 13.19
C GLN A 217 5.63 -11.00 13.96
N PRO A 218 5.61 -11.04 15.30
CA PRO A 218 5.09 -9.94 16.12
C PRO A 218 5.99 -8.69 16.07
N GLY A 219 7.25 -8.83 15.66
CA GLY A 219 8.17 -7.71 15.50
C GLY A 219 9.41 -8.06 14.70
N PHE A 220 10.14 -7.02 14.30
CA PHE A 220 11.39 -7.10 13.56
C PHE A 220 12.40 -6.08 14.10
N SER A 221 13.68 -6.47 14.11
CA SER A 221 14.78 -5.61 14.54
C SER A 221 15.70 -5.30 13.37
N PHE A 222 15.91 -4.01 13.10
CA PHE A 222 16.86 -3.50 12.12
C PHE A 222 18.07 -2.93 12.86
N ILE A 223 19.23 -3.50 12.56
CA ILE A 223 20.47 -3.25 13.30
C ILE A 223 21.48 -2.58 12.37
N SER A 224 21.97 -1.40 12.75
CA SER A 224 23.06 -0.72 12.04
C SER A 224 23.87 0.14 13.00
N GLU A 225 25.14 0.38 12.67
CA GLU A 225 25.94 1.39 13.35
C GLU A 225 25.49 2.82 12.97
N SER A 226 24.91 2.98 11.77
CA SER A 226 24.42 4.27 11.26
C SER A 226 22.94 4.45 11.54
N CYS A 227 22.59 5.36 12.44
CA CYS A 227 21.20 5.72 12.70
C CYS A 227 20.51 6.27 11.44
N ASP A 228 21.22 7.08 10.63
CA ASP A 228 20.65 7.70 9.44
C ASP A 228 20.19 6.67 8.39
N GLU A 229 20.92 5.57 8.23
CA GLU A 229 20.54 4.47 7.34
C GLU A 229 19.27 3.77 7.87
N LEU A 230 19.19 3.52 9.18
CA LEU A 230 18.00 2.93 9.81
C LEU A 230 16.76 3.79 9.62
N HIS A 231 16.87 5.10 9.84
CA HIS A 231 15.76 6.03 9.60
C HIS A 231 15.41 6.10 8.11
N ALA A 232 16.37 5.99 7.19
CA ALA A 232 16.10 5.99 5.76
C ALA A 232 15.33 4.74 5.30
N VAL A 233 15.68 3.57 5.80
CA VAL A 233 14.92 2.32 5.56
C VAL A 233 13.54 2.41 6.19
N MET A 234 13.43 2.91 7.42
CA MET A 234 12.14 3.01 8.09
C MET A 234 11.19 3.99 7.39
N ARG A 235 11.70 5.12 6.87
CA ARG A 235 10.93 6.02 6.00
C ARG A 235 10.44 5.30 4.74
N ALA A 236 11.27 4.49 4.09
CA ALA A 236 10.87 3.72 2.92
C ALA A 236 9.73 2.73 3.26
N ILE A 237 9.85 1.99 4.37
CA ILE A 237 8.84 1.05 4.86
C ILE A 237 7.52 1.78 5.17
N LEU A 238 7.55 2.82 6.01
CA LEU A 238 6.35 3.53 6.44
C LEU A 238 5.66 4.24 5.28
N CYS A 239 6.41 4.90 4.38
CA CYS A 239 5.82 5.53 3.20
C CYS A 239 5.20 4.49 2.26
N ALA A 240 5.83 3.33 2.05
CA ALA A 240 5.24 2.25 1.27
C ALA A 240 3.91 1.78 1.87
N LEU A 241 3.88 1.55 3.18
CA LEU A 241 2.66 1.15 3.87
C LEU A 241 1.59 2.23 3.78
N ALA A 242 1.94 3.50 3.96
CA ALA A 242 1.03 4.65 3.94
C ALA A 242 0.31 4.82 2.59
N VAL A 243 1.03 4.51 1.50
CA VAL A 243 0.53 4.68 0.13
C VAL A 243 -0.45 3.58 -0.24
N TYR A 244 -0.20 2.33 0.17
CA TYR A 244 -1.03 1.17 -0.22
C TYR A 244 -2.11 0.78 0.79
N HIS A 245 -2.06 1.26 2.03
CA HIS A 245 -3.04 0.95 3.08
C HIS A 245 -3.75 2.20 3.58
N SER A 246 -5.06 2.10 3.80
CA SER A 246 -5.86 3.19 4.36
C SER A 246 -5.45 3.48 5.83
N PRO A 247 -5.49 4.75 6.28
CA PRO A 247 -5.30 5.08 7.70
C PRO A 247 -6.41 4.53 8.62
N ALA A 248 -7.53 4.05 8.06
CA ALA A 248 -8.55 3.27 8.79
C ALA A 248 -8.13 1.80 9.01
N ASP A 249 -7.20 1.29 8.19
CA ASP A 249 -6.72 -0.09 8.27
C ASP A 249 -5.43 -0.22 9.07
N VAL A 250 -4.54 0.79 8.98
CA VAL A 250 -3.21 0.78 9.59
C VAL A 250 -2.93 2.12 10.26
N LYS A 251 -2.39 2.09 11.48
CA LYS A 251 -1.90 3.27 12.22
C LYS A 251 -0.41 3.15 12.49
N PHE A 252 0.28 4.29 12.45
CA PHE A 252 1.71 4.37 12.72
C PHE A 252 1.96 5.09 14.04
N MET A 253 2.71 4.45 14.90
CA MET A 253 3.13 4.97 16.18
C MET A 253 4.64 5.00 16.22
N VAL A 254 5.23 6.05 16.80
CA VAL A 254 6.68 6.13 16.99
C VAL A 254 6.99 6.39 18.44
N VAL A 255 7.88 5.59 19.00
CA VAL A 255 8.47 5.81 20.32
C VAL A 255 9.91 6.26 20.12
N THR A 256 10.18 7.54 20.40
CA THR A 256 11.48 8.15 20.12
C THR A 256 11.82 9.25 21.14
N ARG A 257 13.11 9.38 21.45
CA ARG A 257 13.65 10.54 22.19
C ARG A 257 14.04 11.70 21.27
N HIS A 258 13.98 11.48 19.96
CA HIS A 258 14.41 12.39 18.90
C HIS A 258 13.25 12.70 17.94
N PRO A 259 12.16 13.34 18.42
CA PRO A 259 10.98 13.63 17.60
C PRO A 259 11.31 14.50 16.37
N GLU A 260 12.41 15.26 16.39
CA GLU A 260 12.89 16.06 15.27
C GLU A 260 13.13 15.25 13.99
N LEU A 261 13.57 13.99 14.12
CA LEU A 261 13.83 13.07 13.00
C LEU A 261 12.54 12.55 12.36
N TRP A 262 11.42 12.66 13.08
CA TRP A 262 10.10 12.12 12.73
C TRP A 262 9.07 13.21 12.43
N THR A 263 9.50 14.46 12.34
CA THR A 263 8.65 15.63 12.06
C THR A 263 7.74 15.45 10.83
N TRP A 264 8.19 14.68 9.84
CA TRP A 264 7.44 14.36 8.63
C TRP A 264 6.17 13.53 8.86
N LEU A 265 6.10 12.76 9.94
CA LEU A 265 4.92 11.98 10.29
C LEU A 265 3.72 12.84 10.68
N VAL A 266 3.95 14.10 11.08
CA VAL A 266 2.89 15.03 11.48
C VAL A 266 1.84 15.20 10.38
N TRP A 267 2.23 15.08 9.11
CA TRP A 267 1.32 15.18 7.97
C TRP A 267 0.61 13.87 7.64
N LEU A 268 1.15 12.72 8.01
CA LEU A 268 0.55 11.44 7.65
C LEU A 268 -0.76 11.21 8.42
N PRO A 269 -1.88 10.90 7.73
CA PRO A 269 -3.14 10.61 8.39
C PRO A 269 -3.09 9.32 9.24
N HIS A 270 -2.15 8.42 8.93
CA HIS A 270 -1.89 7.20 9.70
C HIS A 270 -1.30 7.46 11.09
N ASN A 271 -0.71 8.64 11.33
CA ASN A 271 -0.12 9.00 12.63
C ASN A 271 -1.09 9.82 13.51
N HIS A 272 -2.34 10.00 13.09
CA HIS A 272 -3.35 10.70 13.87
C HIS A 272 -4.27 9.71 14.58
N HIS A 273 -4.58 10.02 15.83
CA HIS A 273 -5.66 9.36 16.56
C HIS A 273 -7.02 9.74 15.94
N ASP A 274 -8.00 8.83 16.03
CA ASP A 274 -9.32 9.06 15.42
C ASP A 274 -10.23 9.97 16.28
N GLU A 275 -10.15 9.84 17.61
CA GLU A 275 -11.00 10.60 18.55
C GLU A 275 -10.28 11.65 19.43
N MET A 276 -8.99 11.47 19.75
CA MET A 276 -8.26 12.38 20.62
C MET A 276 -7.75 13.61 19.85
N PHE A 277 -7.80 14.77 20.49
CA PHE A 277 -7.32 16.05 19.94
C PHE A 277 -6.14 16.61 20.74
N ASP A 278 -5.25 17.30 20.05
CA ASP A 278 -4.23 18.18 20.60
C ASP A 278 -4.52 19.65 20.23
N ALA A 279 -3.68 20.59 20.68
CA ALA A 279 -3.88 22.03 20.42
C ALA A 279 -3.90 22.42 18.93
N CYS A 280 -3.43 21.55 18.03
CA CYS A 280 -3.26 21.82 16.61
C CYS A 280 -4.10 20.89 15.71
N GLY A 281 -4.91 19.98 16.27
CA GLY A 281 -5.74 19.04 15.50
C GLY A 281 -5.89 17.69 16.18
N MET A 282 -5.95 16.62 15.39
CA MET A 282 -5.98 15.25 15.93
C MET A 282 -4.66 14.92 16.63
N ARG A 283 -4.74 14.22 17.76
CA ARG A 283 -3.58 13.86 18.57
C ARG A 283 -2.63 12.99 17.74
N ARG A 284 -1.37 13.41 17.70
CA ARG A 284 -0.28 12.68 17.03
C ARG A 284 0.15 11.49 17.88
N LEU A 285 0.39 10.36 17.21
CA LEU A 285 0.80 9.09 17.83
C LEU A 285 2.34 9.01 17.89
N VAL A 286 2.95 9.97 18.58
CA VAL A 286 4.39 10.01 18.84
C VAL A 286 4.60 10.11 20.33
N PHE A 287 5.41 9.21 20.89
CA PHE A 287 5.62 9.03 22.32
C PHE A 287 7.13 9.05 22.62
N THR A 288 7.48 9.39 23.85
CA THR A 288 8.89 9.43 24.29
C THR A 288 9.37 8.11 24.88
N SER A 289 8.45 7.26 25.35
CA SER A 289 8.73 5.95 25.94
C SER A 289 7.59 4.95 25.71
N PRO A 290 7.87 3.63 25.78
CA PRO A 290 6.82 2.61 25.65
C PRO A 290 5.76 2.71 26.75
N THR A 291 6.14 3.11 27.96
CA THR A 291 5.22 3.31 29.08
C THR A 291 4.24 4.45 28.82
N GLU A 292 4.71 5.57 28.23
CA GLU A 292 3.82 6.68 27.85
C GLU A 292 2.82 6.26 26.76
N LEU A 293 3.24 5.41 25.82
CA LEU A 293 2.35 4.83 24.81
C LEU A 293 1.28 3.97 25.47
N GLU A 294 1.67 3.11 26.41
CA GLU A 294 0.77 2.25 27.18
C GLU A 294 -0.26 3.09 27.96
N ASP A 295 0.19 4.07 28.73
CA ASP A 295 -0.68 4.96 29.51
C ASP A 295 -1.68 5.73 28.63
N ALA A 296 -1.24 6.17 27.45
CA ALA A 296 -2.08 6.96 26.54
C ALA A 296 -3.12 6.12 25.78
N LEU A 297 -2.86 4.83 25.55
CA LEU A 297 -3.67 3.95 24.70
C LEU A 297 -4.15 2.68 25.44
N ASP A 298 -4.10 2.67 26.78
CA ASP A 298 -4.40 1.50 27.62
C ASP A 298 -5.75 0.86 27.27
N SER A 299 -6.80 1.68 27.10
CA SER A 299 -8.15 1.23 26.75
C SER A 299 -8.23 0.54 25.38
N GLU A 300 -7.39 0.93 24.43
CA GLU A 300 -7.35 0.37 23.07
C GLU A 300 -6.41 -0.83 22.95
N LEU A 301 -5.31 -0.83 23.72
CA LEU A 301 -4.38 -1.94 23.86
C LEU A 301 -5.08 -3.15 24.51
N HIS A 302 -5.74 -2.91 25.64
CA HIS A 302 -6.40 -3.94 26.45
C HIS A 302 -7.91 -4.07 26.17
N GLY A 303 -8.41 -3.40 25.13
CA GLY A 303 -9.79 -3.49 24.69
C GLY A 303 -10.19 -4.93 24.30
N LYS A 304 -11.48 -5.25 24.41
CA LYS A 304 -12.07 -6.61 24.25
C LYS A 304 -11.84 -7.30 22.88
N GLY A 305 -11.07 -6.71 21.96
CA GLY A 305 -10.84 -7.21 20.60
C GLY A 305 -9.43 -7.70 20.28
N ARG A 306 -8.39 -7.39 21.07
CA ARG A 306 -7.00 -7.79 20.78
C ARG A 306 -6.58 -8.99 21.62
N GLY A 307 -6.34 -10.12 20.96
CA GLY A 307 -5.81 -11.34 21.58
C GLY A 307 -4.28 -11.43 21.49
N PRO A 308 -3.67 -12.51 22.01
CA PRO A 308 -2.25 -12.78 21.78
C PRO A 308 -1.98 -12.93 20.28
N TRP A 309 -0.79 -12.53 19.84
CA TRP A 309 -0.36 -12.79 18.47
C TRP A 309 -0.29 -14.30 18.24
N LEU A 310 -0.76 -14.73 17.08
CA LEU A 310 -0.73 -16.11 16.64
C LEU A 310 -0.05 -16.16 15.27
N PRO A 311 0.91 -17.08 15.07
CA PRO A 311 1.52 -17.25 13.77
C PRO A 311 0.43 -17.57 12.74
N PRO A 312 0.53 -17.04 11.51
CA PRO A 312 -0.40 -17.39 10.45
C PRO A 312 -0.48 -18.91 10.27
N SER A 313 -1.71 -19.44 10.31
CA SER A 313 -1.97 -20.87 10.10
C SER A 313 -1.63 -21.25 8.66
N GLY A 314 -0.39 -21.65 8.44
CA GLY A 314 0.16 -21.98 7.13
C GLY A 314 1.12 -20.91 6.65
N VAL A 315 2.41 -21.12 6.93
CA VAL A 315 3.60 -20.90 6.09
C VAL A 315 4.80 -20.95 7.03
N GLY A 316 5.68 -21.93 6.80
CA GLY A 316 7.01 -22.00 7.44
C GLY A 316 7.92 -20.86 6.96
N PRO A 317 9.11 -20.70 7.55
CA PRO A 317 9.91 -19.50 7.35
C PRO A 317 10.66 -19.51 6.02
N ALA A 318 10.77 -18.30 5.46
CA ALA A 318 11.77 -17.81 4.52
C ALA A 318 11.67 -18.23 3.04
N THR A 319 11.54 -17.19 2.20
CA THR A 319 12.12 -17.10 0.85
C THR A 319 11.91 -18.31 -0.05
N ALA A 320 10.68 -18.55 -0.51
CA ALA A 320 10.43 -19.47 -1.61
C ALA A 320 9.14 -19.14 -2.38
N ALA A 321 9.25 -19.14 -3.70
CA ALA A 321 8.23 -19.24 -4.76
C ALA A 321 6.77 -18.97 -4.45
N VAL A 322 6.25 -18.01 -5.22
CA VAL A 322 5.13 -18.22 -6.17
C VAL A 322 4.23 -19.41 -5.86
N SER A 323 3.21 -19.14 -5.06
CA SER A 323 1.89 -19.69 -5.36
C SER A 323 0.84 -18.73 -4.84
N ALA A 324 0.19 -18.08 -5.80
CA ALA A 324 -1.18 -17.61 -5.66
C ALA A 324 -2.10 -18.84 -5.48
N THR A 325 -2.02 -19.51 -4.32
CA THR A 325 -2.95 -20.57 -3.95
C THR A 325 -3.16 -20.55 -2.44
N VAL A 326 -4.26 -19.92 -2.05
CA VAL A 326 -5.01 -20.13 -0.79
C VAL A 326 -4.16 -20.16 0.49
N VAL A 327 -3.69 -18.99 0.91
CA VAL A 327 -3.47 -18.78 2.35
C VAL A 327 -4.84 -18.43 2.92
N ASN A 328 -5.43 -19.36 3.68
CA ASN A 328 -6.62 -19.11 4.46
C ASN A 328 -6.36 -17.86 5.30
N ALA A 329 -7.06 -16.77 4.97
CA ALA A 329 -7.11 -15.58 5.77
C ALA A 329 -7.37 -16.04 7.21
N GLN A 330 -6.39 -15.84 8.10
CA GLN A 330 -6.68 -15.67 9.51
C GLN A 330 -7.91 -14.78 9.53
N ARG A 331 -9.01 -15.26 10.12
CA ARG A 331 -10.21 -14.46 10.29
C ARG A 331 -9.78 -13.27 11.13
N VAL A 332 -9.34 -12.21 10.48
CA VAL A 332 -9.11 -10.90 11.07
C VAL A 332 -10.46 -10.59 11.66
N ASN A 333 -10.54 -10.64 12.99
CA ASN A 333 -11.78 -10.32 13.66
C ASN A 333 -12.10 -8.89 13.23
N PRO A 334 -13.19 -8.61 12.50
CA PRO A 334 -13.48 -7.27 12.03
C PRO A 334 -13.65 -6.26 13.19
N GLN A 335 -13.77 -6.77 14.42
CA GLN A 335 -13.84 -6.02 15.66
C GLN A 335 -12.48 -5.63 16.26
N SER A 336 -11.35 -6.16 15.78
CA SER A 336 -10.04 -5.62 16.15
C SER A 336 -9.81 -4.36 15.32
N GLY A 337 -9.55 -3.23 15.98
CA GLY A 337 -9.29 -1.93 15.36
C GLY A 337 -8.13 -1.93 14.35
N PRO A 338 -7.63 -0.78 13.89
CA PRO A 338 -6.52 -0.73 12.92
C PRO A 338 -5.30 -1.55 13.37
N HIS A 339 -4.58 -2.12 12.40
CA HIS A 339 -3.29 -2.75 12.68
C HIS A 339 -2.28 -1.67 13.03
N TRP A 340 -1.57 -1.82 14.13
CA TRP A 340 -0.61 -0.85 14.61
C TRP A 340 0.80 -1.25 14.20
N ILE A 341 1.48 -0.35 13.51
CA ILE A 341 2.93 -0.46 13.30
C ILE A 341 3.59 0.50 14.28
N ILE A 342 4.31 -0.07 15.24
CA ILE A 342 4.98 0.70 16.28
C ILE A 342 6.46 0.70 15.97
N VAL A 343 7.05 1.88 15.74
CA VAL A 343 8.49 2.03 15.54
C VAL A 343 9.12 2.38 16.89
N ASP A 344 10.02 1.52 17.37
CA ASP A 344 10.88 1.80 18.51
C ASP A 344 12.22 2.34 18.02
N ASP A 345 12.43 3.65 18.22
CA ASP A 345 13.67 4.34 17.83
C ASP A 345 14.73 4.19 18.93
N ASN A 346 15.06 2.93 19.24
CA ASN A 346 16.02 2.51 20.26
C ASN A 346 15.74 3.08 21.67
N THR A 347 14.47 3.18 22.06
CA THR A 347 14.07 3.76 23.37
C THR A 347 13.65 2.71 24.39
N GLY A 348 12.98 1.66 23.93
CA GLY A 348 12.41 0.63 24.81
C GLY A 348 13.40 -0.47 25.16
N THR A 349 13.29 -0.95 26.39
CA THR A 349 13.96 -2.19 26.83
C THR A 349 13.07 -3.41 26.48
N PRO A 350 13.66 -4.62 26.40
CA PRO A 350 12.89 -5.84 26.18
C PRO A 350 11.69 -5.96 27.14
N GLU A 351 11.93 -5.68 28.42
CA GLU A 351 10.96 -5.83 29.50
C GLU A 351 9.83 -4.81 29.38
N THR A 352 10.13 -3.58 28.97
CA THR A 352 9.09 -2.56 28.74
C THR A 352 8.17 -2.97 27.58
N TRP A 353 8.72 -3.49 26.47
CA TRP A 353 7.89 -3.97 25.37
C TRP A 353 7.08 -5.22 25.70
N GLU A 354 7.63 -6.11 26.55
CA GLU A 354 6.91 -7.25 27.10
C GLU A 354 5.72 -6.82 27.96
N SER A 355 5.81 -5.69 28.67
CA SER A 355 4.66 -5.10 29.38
C SER A 355 3.56 -4.68 28.40
N VAL A 356 3.92 -3.89 27.37
CA VAL A 356 2.96 -3.31 26.42
C VAL A 356 2.29 -4.34 25.52
N THR A 357 3.06 -5.31 25.01
CA THR A 357 2.60 -6.22 23.94
C THR A 357 2.51 -7.69 24.37
N GLY A 358 2.92 -8.00 25.60
CA GLY A 358 3.07 -9.38 26.09
C GLY A 358 4.27 -10.10 25.49
N GLN A 359 4.71 -11.19 26.11
CA GLN A 359 5.92 -11.93 25.68
C GLN A 359 5.86 -12.51 24.26
N LYS A 360 4.65 -12.82 23.77
CA LYS A 360 4.43 -13.40 22.43
C LYS A 360 4.00 -12.35 21.40
N GLY A 361 3.86 -11.09 21.80
CA GLY A 361 3.22 -10.04 21.01
C GLY A 361 1.70 -10.12 21.03
N MET A 362 1.08 -9.10 20.47
CA MET A 362 -0.37 -8.90 20.44
C MET A 362 -0.89 -8.91 19.00
N ALA A 363 -2.08 -9.47 18.79
CA ALA A 363 -2.72 -9.48 17.49
C ALA A 363 -3.04 -8.06 17.02
N GLY A 364 -2.77 -7.79 15.75
CA GLY A 364 -2.99 -6.46 15.17
C GLY A 364 -1.93 -5.43 15.56
N ILE A 365 -0.77 -5.86 16.10
CA ILE A 365 0.38 -5.01 16.41
C ILE A 365 1.63 -5.65 15.81
N THR A 366 2.45 -4.85 15.14
CA THR A 366 3.81 -5.22 14.73
C THR A 366 4.79 -4.16 15.22
N VAL A 367 5.83 -4.59 15.94
CA VAL A 367 6.87 -3.68 16.45
C VAL A 367 8.09 -3.70 15.53
N LEU A 368 8.54 -2.53 15.07
CA LEU A 368 9.74 -2.36 14.27
C LEU A 368 10.79 -1.63 15.10
N ARG A 369 11.82 -2.33 15.54
CA ARG A 369 12.89 -1.77 16.36
C ARG A 369 14.06 -1.31 15.50
N LEU A 370 14.49 -0.07 15.71
CA LEU A 370 15.78 0.44 15.26
C LEU A 370 16.79 0.24 16.39
N ALA A 371 17.91 -0.43 16.13
CA ALA A 371 18.89 -0.73 17.16
C ALA A 371 20.33 -0.55 16.64
N THR A 372 21.24 -0.13 17.52
CA THR A 372 22.68 -0.09 17.21
C THR A 372 23.41 -1.38 17.56
N ARG A 373 22.77 -2.26 18.34
CA ARG A 373 23.31 -3.54 18.80
C ARG A 373 22.21 -4.59 18.83
N ILE A 374 22.61 -5.86 18.77
CA ILE A 374 21.69 -6.98 18.97
C ILE A 374 21.09 -6.88 20.38
N ALA A 375 19.77 -6.85 20.44
CA ALA A 375 19.00 -6.84 21.68
C ALA A 375 17.92 -7.93 21.64
N THR A 376 17.44 -8.34 22.82
CA THR A 376 16.34 -9.30 23.01
C THR A 376 15.01 -8.56 23.23
N GLY A 377 13.86 -9.23 23.17
CA GLY A 377 12.54 -8.61 23.38
C GLY A 377 11.44 -9.19 22.48
N VAL A 378 10.24 -8.60 22.52
CA VAL A 378 8.98 -9.13 21.93
C VAL A 378 9.06 -9.28 20.41
N GLY A 379 9.68 -10.37 19.96
CA GLY A 379 9.93 -10.65 18.55
C GLY A 379 11.28 -10.20 18.02
N PHE A 380 12.32 -10.04 18.84
CA PHE A 380 13.69 -9.72 18.37
C PHE A 380 14.73 -10.80 18.70
N THR A 381 14.28 -11.92 19.24
CA THR A 381 15.16 -12.99 19.75
C THR A 381 15.56 -13.99 18.68
N SER A 382 14.72 -14.17 17.66
CA SER A 382 14.96 -15.12 16.58
C SER A 382 15.77 -14.49 15.44
N ASP A 383 16.69 -15.25 14.85
CA ASP A 383 17.44 -14.80 13.67
C ASP A 383 16.53 -14.54 12.46
N GLU A 384 15.30 -15.06 12.47
CA GLU A 384 14.29 -14.77 11.45
C GLU A 384 13.79 -13.32 11.50
N GLN A 385 13.86 -12.69 12.67
CA GLN A 385 13.31 -11.36 12.93
C GLN A 385 14.36 -10.25 12.84
N ARG A 386 15.63 -10.61 12.60
CA ARG A 386 16.78 -9.69 12.64
C ARG A 386 17.29 -9.39 11.25
N PHE A 387 17.45 -8.11 10.96
CA PHE A 387 18.07 -7.62 9.74
C PHE A 387 19.24 -6.70 10.09
N GLU A 388 20.43 -7.02 9.59
CA GLU A 388 21.61 -6.17 9.74
C GLU A 388 21.77 -5.28 8.51
N LEU A 389 21.96 -3.99 8.70
CA LEU A 389 22.16 -3.02 7.63
C LEU A 389 23.58 -2.46 7.71
N LYS A 390 24.35 -2.68 6.64
CA LYS A 390 25.74 -2.24 6.51
C LYS A 390 25.93 -1.61 5.14
N GLU A 391 26.26 -0.32 5.10
CA GLU A 391 26.52 0.44 3.87
C GLU A 391 25.35 0.31 2.86
N GLY A 392 24.11 0.45 3.34
CA GLY A 392 22.92 0.29 2.49
C GLY A 392 22.62 -1.14 2.01
N ARG A 393 23.34 -2.16 2.50
CA ARG A 393 23.04 -3.58 2.22
C ARG A 393 22.41 -4.24 3.44
N LEU A 394 21.26 -4.86 3.22
CA LEU A 394 20.54 -5.64 4.21
C LEU A 394 21.03 -7.09 4.20
N HIS A 395 21.36 -7.60 5.37
CA HIS A 395 21.75 -8.98 5.62
C HIS A 395 20.71 -9.64 6.54
N HIS A 396 20.41 -10.90 6.28
CA HIS A 396 19.47 -11.72 7.07
C HIS A 396 20.14 -13.06 7.34
N ARG A 397 20.16 -13.49 8.61
CA ARG A 397 20.87 -14.71 9.05
C ARG A 397 22.35 -14.78 8.61
N GLY A 398 23.01 -13.62 8.50
CA GLY A 398 24.40 -13.49 8.08
C GLY A 398 24.62 -13.40 6.56
N ASP A 399 23.62 -13.80 5.75
CA ASP A 399 23.71 -13.76 4.30
C ASP A 399 23.20 -12.44 3.72
N PHE A 400 23.70 -12.07 2.53
CA PHE A 400 23.17 -10.93 1.80
C PHE A 400 21.70 -11.16 1.44
N TYR A 401 20.83 -10.26 1.88
CA TYR A 401 19.40 -10.32 1.63
C TYR A 401 18.98 -9.41 0.47
N ALA A 402 19.31 -8.11 0.56
CA ALA A 402 18.96 -7.11 -0.45
C ALA A 402 19.85 -5.86 -0.34
N VAL A 403 19.96 -5.09 -1.42
CA VAL A 403 20.29 -3.66 -1.33
C VAL A 403 19.05 -2.95 -0.79
N ALA A 404 19.18 -2.35 0.39
CA ALA A 404 18.04 -1.80 1.12
C ALA A 404 17.42 -0.62 0.38
N ASP A 405 16.09 -0.59 0.32
CA ASP A 405 15.38 0.59 -0.15
C ASP A 405 15.47 1.68 0.93
N MET A 406 16.03 2.83 0.57
CA MET A 406 16.24 3.96 1.47
C MET A 406 15.58 5.21 0.92
N LEU A 407 14.90 5.95 1.79
CA LEU A 407 14.19 7.17 1.41
C LEU A 407 14.75 8.39 2.17
N ALA A 408 14.99 9.48 1.43
CA ALA A 408 15.40 10.75 2.03
C ALA A 408 14.25 11.37 2.85
N ALA A 409 14.60 12.12 3.90
CA ALA A 409 13.61 12.80 4.75
C ALA A 409 12.74 13.79 3.95
N SER A 410 13.34 14.50 2.99
CA SER A 410 12.61 15.45 2.11
C SER A 410 11.59 14.76 1.21
N THR A 411 11.86 13.54 0.75
CA THR A 411 10.91 12.76 -0.05
C THR A 411 9.77 12.23 0.82
N ALA A 412 10.08 11.77 2.04
CA ALA A 412 9.06 11.34 2.99
C ALA A 412 8.13 12.49 3.42
N ASP A 413 8.66 13.69 3.67
CA ASP A 413 7.89 14.92 3.92
C ASP A 413 6.94 15.22 2.76
N ARG A 414 7.43 15.15 1.52
CA ARG A 414 6.62 15.37 0.32
C ARG A 414 5.46 14.38 0.21
N TYR A 415 5.73 13.09 0.41
CA TYR A 415 4.68 12.06 0.38
C TYR A 415 3.67 12.23 1.51
N ALA A 416 4.15 12.53 2.72
CA ALA A 416 3.28 12.73 3.87
C ALA A 416 2.34 13.91 3.66
N ARG A 417 2.83 15.04 3.14
CA ARG A 417 1.98 16.19 2.77
C ARG A 417 1.02 15.85 1.64
N ALA A 418 1.47 15.13 0.62
CA ALA A 418 0.61 14.70 -0.49
C ALA A 418 -0.54 13.80 0.01
N LEU A 419 -0.26 12.88 0.93
CA LEU A 419 -1.26 12.02 1.57
C LEU A 419 -2.17 12.78 2.55
N ALA A 420 -1.67 13.83 3.23
CA ALA A 420 -2.45 14.66 4.16
C ALA A 420 -3.66 15.34 3.51
N HIS A 421 -3.63 15.50 2.19
CA HIS A 421 -4.75 16.03 1.40
C HIS A 421 -5.93 15.07 1.32
N TRP A 422 -5.77 13.79 1.64
CA TRP A 422 -6.80 12.77 1.46
C TRP A 422 -7.33 12.26 2.80
N SER A 423 -8.63 11.97 2.86
CA SER A 423 -9.28 11.29 3.97
C SER A 423 -10.03 10.08 3.44
N PRO A 424 -9.99 8.91 4.10
CA PRO A 424 -10.87 7.81 3.73
C PRO A 424 -12.32 8.27 3.81
N THR A 425 -13.10 8.00 2.78
CA THR A 425 -14.51 8.36 2.74
C THR A 425 -15.25 7.29 1.96
N THR A 426 -16.45 6.93 2.42
CA THR A 426 -17.29 5.98 1.67
C THR A 426 -17.95 6.67 0.48
N ALA A 427 -18.35 5.92 -0.54
CA ALA A 427 -19.09 6.47 -1.68
C ALA A 427 -20.41 7.15 -1.24
N ALA A 428 -21.04 6.58 -0.21
CA ALA A 428 -22.24 7.15 0.41
C ALA A 428 -21.92 8.50 1.08
N GLU A 429 -20.85 8.57 1.89
CA GLU A 429 -20.41 9.80 2.55
C GLU A 429 -20.01 10.89 1.55
N LEU A 430 -19.34 10.53 0.44
CA LEU A 430 -19.01 11.48 -0.63
C LEU A 430 -20.28 12.03 -1.29
N SER A 431 -21.28 11.18 -1.54
CA SER A 431 -22.58 11.60 -2.09
C SER A 431 -23.40 12.46 -1.11
N THR A 432 -23.24 12.26 0.20
CA THR A 432 -23.83 13.13 1.23
C THR A 432 -23.00 14.39 1.50
N ALA A 433 -21.71 14.41 1.17
CA ALA A 433 -20.91 15.64 1.20
C ALA A 433 -21.26 16.57 0.03
N ASP A 434 -21.78 16.00 -1.07
CA ASP A 434 -22.53 16.71 -2.12
C ASP A 434 -23.98 17.07 -1.70
N SER A 435 -24.32 16.98 -0.40
CA SER A 435 -25.68 17.29 0.10
C SER A 435 -26.11 18.74 -0.10
N GLN A 436 -27.41 18.94 0.01
CA GLN A 436 -28.12 20.22 0.04
C GLN A 436 -27.46 21.31 0.90
N GLY A 437 -26.66 20.96 1.92
CA GLY A 437 -25.87 21.92 2.70
C GLY A 437 -24.72 22.54 1.90
N ALA A 438 -23.97 21.76 1.12
CA ALA A 438 -22.94 22.27 0.22
C ALA A 438 -23.57 23.08 -0.93
N GLU A 439 -24.71 22.64 -1.44
CA GLU A 439 -25.48 23.40 -2.42
C GLU A 439 -25.99 24.73 -1.83
N LEU A 440 -26.41 24.77 -0.55
CA LEU A 440 -26.89 25.98 0.12
C LEU A 440 -25.76 26.99 0.27
N LEU A 441 -24.59 26.53 0.70
CA LEU A 441 -23.38 27.35 0.77
C LEU A 441 -22.99 27.89 -0.62
N ARG A 442 -22.97 27.03 -1.65
CA ARG A 442 -22.70 27.47 -3.04
C ARG A 442 -23.73 28.47 -3.54
N ALA A 443 -25.01 28.26 -3.27
CA ALA A 443 -26.09 29.17 -3.65
C ALA A 443 -26.02 30.53 -2.91
N LEU A 444 -25.43 30.55 -1.71
CA LEU A 444 -25.08 31.78 -0.99
C LEU A 444 -23.75 32.39 -1.44
N GLY A 445 -23.04 31.76 -2.38
CA GLY A 445 -21.74 32.20 -2.88
C GLY A 445 -20.58 31.94 -1.91
N ILE A 446 -20.76 31.00 -0.97
CA ILE A 446 -19.77 30.54 -0.01
C ILE A 446 -19.06 29.32 -0.60
N ASN A 447 -17.84 29.53 -1.10
CA ASN A 447 -17.03 28.47 -1.68
C ASN A 447 -16.20 27.71 -0.62
N ASP A 448 -15.93 28.34 0.52
CA ASP A 448 -15.21 27.74 1.65
C ASP A 448 -15.83 28.21 2.98
N ALA A 449 -16.50 27.30 3.70
CA ALA A 449 -17.17 27.60 4.96
C ALA A 449 -16.19 27.95 6.11
N ARG A 450 -14.88 27.68 5.95
CA ARG A 450 -13.86 28.03 6.95
C ARG A 450 -13.43 29.49 6.85
N HIS A 451 -13.70 30.13 5.71
CA HIS A 451 -13.36 31.52 5.43
C HIS A 451 -14.62 32.31 5.09
N LEU A 452 -15.51 32.43 6.07
CA LEU A 452 -16.69 33.28 5.94
C LEU A 452 -16.26 34.75 5.94
N ASN A 453 -16.90 35.54 5.09
CA ASN A 453 -16.84 37.00 5.13
C ASN A 453 -18.22 37.51 5.53
N PRO A 454 -18.49 37.67 6.85
CA PRO A 454 -19.80 38.08 7.35
C PRO A 454 -20.24 39.44 6.79
N ASP A 455 -19.32 40.39 6.65
CA ASP A 455 -19.62 41.72 6.10
C ASP A 455 -20.21 41.63 4.69
N ARG A 456 -19.64 40.78 3.84
CA ARG A 456 -20.15 40.52 2.48
C ARG A 456 -21.49 39.81 2.52
N LEU A 457 -21.63 38.79 3.38
CA LEU A 457 -22.83 37.97 3.47
C LEU A 457 -24.03 38.77 3.97
N TRP A 458 -23.81 39.64 4.96
CA TRP A 458 -24.84 40.47 5.59
C TRP A 458 -25.11 41.79 4.84
N ALA A 459 -24.30 42.13 3.84
CA ALA A 459 -24.40 43.42 3.13
C ALA A 459 -25.75 43.67 2.45
N GLN A 460 -26.50 42.63 2.07
CA GLN A 460 -27.78 42.76 1.34
C GLN A 460 -29.02 42.66 2.24
N SER A 461 -28.81 42.77 3.56
CA SER A 461 -29.79 42.41 4.58
C SER A 461 -29.48 43.11 5.90
N ARG A 462 -29.00 44.36 5.83
CA ARG A 462 -28.68 45.18 7.01
C ARG A 462 -29.91 45.87 7.60
N GLY A 463 -30.88 46.24 6.76
CA GLY A 463 -32.11 46.87 7.23
C GLY A 463 -33.24 46.80 6.21
N ARG A 464 -34.41 47.33 6.58
CA ARG A 464 -35.66 47.24 5.79
C ARG A 464 -35.56 47.74 4.35
N GLY A 465 -34.68 48.70 4.09
CA GLY A 465 -34.42 49.21 2.74
C GLY A 465 -33.75 48.21 1.80
N ASP A 466 -33.13 47.16 2.35
CA ASP A 466 -32.45 46.14 1.57
C ASP A 466 -33.41 45.08 1.04
N ARG A 467 -33.17 44.67 -0.21
CA ARG A 467 -34.03 43.69 -0.89
C ARG A 467 -34.12 42.38 -0.13
N ARG A 468 -33.06 41.89 0.52
CA ARG A 468 -33.05 40.60 1.24
C ARG A 468 -33.31 40.72 2.75
N TRP A 469 -33.77 41.88 3.23
CA TRP A 469 -34.12 42.04 4.63
C TRP A 469 -35.14 40.99 5.09
N ALA A 470 -34.82 40.33 6.20
CA ALA A 470 -35.61 39.23 6.77
C ALA A 470 -36.01 38.12 5.77
N MET A 471 -35.21 37.89 4.73
CA MET A 471 -35.32 36.71 3.85
C MET A 471 -34.29 35.67 4.26
N VAL A 472 -34.75 34.57 4.84
CA VAL A 472 -33.88 33.52 5.38
C VAL A 472 -33.90 32.31 4.46
N PRO A 473 -32.77 31.87 3.91
CA PRO A 473 -32.71 30.64 3.13
C PRO A 473 -32.86 29.43 4.07
N VAL A 474 -33.74 28.49 3.74
CA VAL A 474 -34.00 27.28 4.55
C VAL A 474 -33.78 25.98 3.80
N GLY A 475 -33.43 26.05 2.51
CA GLY A 475 -33.20 24.88 1.69
C GLY A 475 -33.17 25.23 0.20
N ILE A 476 -33.17 24.20 -0.63
CA ILE A 476 -33.04 24.31 -2.10
C ILE A 476 -34.17 23.54 -2.77
N LYS A 477 -34.76 24.15 -3.79
CA LYS A 477 -35.80 23.53 -4.61
C LYS A 477 -35.16 22.56 -5.62
N PRO A 478 -35.91 21.59 -6.17
CA PRO A 478 -35.41 20.68 -7.20
C PRO A 478 -34.80 21.34 -8.46
N GLY A 479 -35.03 22.63 -8.69
CA GLY A 479 -34.41 23.41 -9.78
C GLY A 479 -33.12 24.14 -9.40
N GLY A 480 -32.59 23.96 -8.18
CA GLY A 480 -31.38 24.63 -7.68
C GLY A 480 -31.61 26.02 -7.05
N ASP A 481 -32.83 26.55 -7.14
CA ASP A 481 -33.18 27.83 -6.50
C ASP A 481 -33.29 27.71 -4.98
N LEU A 482 -32.83 28.74 -4.26
CA LEU A 482 -33.01 28.85 -2.82
C LEU A 482 -34.49 28.98 -2.45
N GLN A 483 -34.92 28.17 -1.48
CA GLN A 483 -36.18 28.34 -0.78
C GLN A 483 -35.97 29.27 0.40
N TYR A 484 -36.74 30.37 0.43
CA TYR A 484 -36.69 31.36 1.50
C TYR A 484 -37.91 31.28 2.42
N VAL A 485 -37.71 31.63 3.68
CA VAL A 485 -38.74 32.04 4.63
C VAL A 485 -38.62 33.54 4.81
N ILE A 486 -39.73 34.26 4.63
CA ILE A 486 -39.73 35.73 4.66
C ILE A 486 -40.40 36.21 5.93
N LEU A 487 -39.59 36.60 6.92
CA LEU A 487 -40.01 37.04 8.26
C LEU A 487 -40.34 38.53 8.29
N ARG A 488 -41.21 38.97 7.39
CA ARG A 488 -41.71 40.35 7.30
C ARG A 488 -43.21 40.40 7.56
N ALA A 489 -43.72 41.59 7.86
CA ALA A 489 -45.15 41.85 7.90
C ALA A 489 -45.81 41.55 6.54
N LYS A 490 -47.10 41.19 6.54
CA LYS A 490 -47.82 40.78 5.31
C LYS A 490 -47.95 41.90 4.29
N ASP A 491 -48.17 43.11 4.78
CA ASP A 491 -48.15 44.38 4.03
C ASP A 491 -46.76 44.73 3.48
N PHE A 492 -45.72 44.02 3.91
CA PHE A 492 -44.36 44.13 3.39
C PHE A 492 -43.86 42.85 2.70
N ALA A 493 -44.79 42.12 2.07
CA ALA A 493 -44.55 40.91 1.28
C ALA A 493 -43.85 39.77 2.05
N GLY A 494 -44.06 39.69 3.37
CA GLY A 494 -43.64 38.56 4.19
C GLY A 494 -44.77 37.62 4.57
N TYR A 495 -44.41 36.55 5.28
CA TYR A 495 -45.36 35.54 5.78
C TYR A 495 -46.07 35.97 7.07
N GLY A 496 -45.67 37.11 7.65
CA GLY A 496 -46.11 37.58 8.96
C GLY A 496 -45.07 37.27 10.04
N PHE A 497 -45.24 37.88 11.21
CA PHE A 497 -44.30 37.76 12.33
C PHE A 497 -44.39 36.44 13.10
N HIS A 498 -45.47 35.68 12.91
CA HIS A 498 -45.72 34.42 13.61
C HIS A 498 -46.06 33.34 12.59
N SER A 499 -45.44 32.17 12.74
CA SER A 499 -45.61 31.03 11.84
C SER A 499 -45.74 29.74 12.64
N VAL A 500 -46.49 28.79 12.10
CA VAL A 500 -46.65 27.45 12.68
C VAL A 500 -46.11 26.44 11.68
N VAL A 501 -45.22 25.57 12.16
CA VAL A 501 -44.64 24.47 11.37
C VAL A 501 -45.14 23.15 11.97
N ILE A 502 -45.79 22.33 11.15
CA ILE A 502 -46.39 21.06 11.56
C ILE A 502 -45.66 19.93 10.83
N GLY A 503 -45.22 18.92 11.58
CA GLY A 503 -44.58 17.73 11.05
C GLY A 503 -44.65 16.58 12.03
N THR A 504 -44.81 15.36 11.52
CA THR A 504 -44.71 14.13 12.32
C THR A 504 -43.26 13.87 12.75
N SER A 505 -43.05 12.99 13.73
CA SER A 505 -41.68 12.56 14.08
C SER A 505 -40.99 11.97 12.85
N GLY A 506 -39.73 12.34 12.62
CA GLY A 506 -38.96 11.93 11.44
C GLY A 506 -39.22 12.74 10.17
N ALA A 507 -40.18 13.68 10.16
CA ALA A 507 -40.45 14.54 8.98
C ALA A 507 -39.42 15.66 8.78
N GLY A 508 -38.35 15.72 9.58
CA GLY A 508 -37.30 16.75 9.47
C GLY A 508 -37.63 18.09 10.14
N LYS A 509 -38.60 18.16 11.06
CA LYS A 509 -38.96 19.42 11.74
C LYS A 509 -37.76 20.08 12.47
N SER A 510 -36.96 19.29 13.19
CA SER A 510 -35.78 19.82 13.90
C SER A 510 -34.73 20.32 12.91
N GLU A 511 -34.45 19.55 11.86
CA GLU A 511 -33.52 19.92 10.78
C GLU A 511 -33.93 21.21 10.07
N TYR A 512 -35.24 21.40 9.86
CA TYR A 512 -35.77 22.64 9.31
C TYR A 512 -35.47 23.85 10.19
N PHE A 513 -35.64 23.73 11.52
CA PHE A 513 -35.34 24.83 12.42
C PHE A 513 -33.84 25.10 12.54
N LEU A 514 -33.00 24.06 12.51
CA LEU A 514 -31.55 24.23 12.42
C LEU A 514 -31.17 24.95 11.11
N SER A 515 -31.76 24.56 9.99
CA SER A 515 -31.57 25.21 8.69
C SER A 515 -32.01 26.68 8.71
N LEU A 516 -33.13 26.99 9.38
CA LEU A 516 -33.60 28.37 9.55
C LEU A 516 -32.62 29.20 10.39
N CYS A 517 -32.12 28.66 11.52
CA CYS A 517 -31.18 29.38 12.38
C CYS A 517 -29.83 29.60 11.68
N ASN A 518 -29.30 28.59 10.98
CA ASN A 518 -28.10 28.73 10.17
C ASN A 518 -28.30 29.72 9.00
N GLY A 519 -29.47 29.70 8.36
CA GLY A 519 -29.84 30.66 7.33
C GLY A 519 -29.84 32.10 7.84
N ILE A 520 -30.30 32.33 9.08
CA ILE A 520 -30.22 33.65 9.75
C ILE A 520 -28.75 34.01 9.97
N ALA A 521 -27.95 33.12 10.56
CA ALA A 521 -26.55 33.41 10.86
C ALA A 521 -25.72 33.75 9.61
N LEU A 522 -26.03 33.08 8.49
CA LEU A 522 -25.36 33.30 7.20
C LEU A 522 -25.86 34.52 6.44
N THR A 523 -27.00 35.14 6.80
CA THR A 523 -27.56 36.25 6.03
C THR A 523 -27.84 37.52 6.85
N HIS A 524 -27.91 37.48 8.16
CA HIS A 524 -28.17 38.65 9.01
C HIS A 524 -27.09 38.80 10.09
N SER A 525 -26.80 40.03 10.51
CA SER A 525 -25.90 40.32 11.63
C SER A 525 -26.58 39.99 12.97
N PRO A 526 -25.83 39.51 13.99
CA PRO A 526 -26.38 39.30 15.34
C PRO A 526 -26.84 40.61 16.01
N GLU A 527 -26.36 41.77 15.54
CA GLU A 527 -26.86 43.08 15.97
C GLU A 527 -28.30 43.34 15.53
N SER A 528 -28.74 42.71 14.44
CA SER A 528 -30.03 43.03 13.80
C SER A 528 -31.02 41.87 13.92
N PHE A 529 -30.53 40.65 14.18
CA PHE A 529 -31.33 39.45 14.28
C PHE A 529 -30.80 38.54 15.39
N ILE A 530 -31.63 38.31 16.41
CA ILE A 530 -31.32 37.40 17.52
C ILE A 530 -32.29 36.22 17.53
N VAL A 531 -31.83 35.09 18.02
CA VAL A 531 -32.56 33.83 18.09
C VAL A 531 -32.64 33.39 19.54
N VAL A 532 -33.86 33.07 19.96
CA VAL A 532 -34.12 32.35 21.21
C VAL A 532 -34.71 31.01 20.82
N PHE A 533 -33.97 29.92 21.07
CA PHE A 533 -34.36 28.57 20.68
C PHE A 533 -34.91 27.80 21.88
N VAL A 534 -36.06 27.15 21.70
CA VAL A 534 -36.77 26.43 22.76
C VAL A 534 -37.24 25.07 22.26
N ASP A 535 -36.73 24.01 22.85
CA ASP A 535 -37.14 22.64 22.61
C ASP A 535 -37.78 22.01 23.86
N MET A 536 -38.99 21.47 23.69
CA MET A 536 -39.76 20.86 24.77
C MET A 536 -39.47 19.36 24.97
N LYS A 537 -38.83 18.66 24.02
CA LYS A 537 -38.75 17.19 24.07
C LYS A 537 -37.40 16.57 23.69
N PHE A 538 -36.43 17.31 23.16
CA PHE A 538 -35.15 16.75 22.72
C PHE A 538 -33.94 17.56 23.20
N GLU A 539 -32.82 16.86 23.46
CA GLU A 539 -31.55 17.45 23.89
C GLU A 539 -30.60 17.79 22.72
N SER A 540 -30.90 17.42 21.47
CA SER A 540 -29.91 17.48 20.38
C SER A 540 -29.84 18.83 19.65
N ALA A 541 -30.96 19.35 19.11
CA ALA A 541 -30.91 20.51 18.20
C ALA A 541 -30.53 21.83 18.89
N ALA A 542 -30.81 21.95 20.18
CA ALA A 542 -30.46 23.12 20.98
C ALA A 542 -28.94 23.27 21.19
N GLN A 543 -28.23 22.13 21.30
CA GLN A 543 -26.78 22.07 21.47
C GLN A 543 -26.04 22.41 20.17
N ASP A 544 -26.58 21.98 19.02
CA ASP A 544 -26.00 22.27 17.70
C ASP A 544 -25.99 23.77 17.35
N LEU A 545 -26.85 24.56 18.01
CA LEU A 545 -26.92 26.02 17.84
C LEU A 545 -26.09 26.79 18.90
N GLU A 546 -25.54 26.08 19.88
CA GLU A 546 -24.75 26.68 20.95
C GLU A 546 -23.44 27.25 20.38
N GLY A 547 -23.12 28.50 20.72
CA GLY A 547 -21.94 29.20 20.21
C GLY A 547 -22.17 30.08 18.98
N LEU A 548 -23.35 30.04 18.35
CA LEU A 548 -23.71 31.04 17.33
C LEU A 548 -23.92 32.42 17.98
N PRO A 549 -23.29 33.51 17.48
CA PRO A 549 -23.45 34.85 18.03
C PRO A 549 -24.90 35.34 18.09
N HIS A 550 -25.76 34.81 17.23
CA HIS A 550 -27.18 35.16 17.14
C HIS A 550 -28.02 34.50 18.22
N VAL A 551 -27.56 33.39 18.82
CA VAL A 551 -28.35 32.59 19.74
C VAL A 551 -28.11 33.08 21.17
N VAL A 552 -29.05 33.89 21.68
CA VAL A 552 -28.96 34.51 23.01
C VAL A 552 -29.47 33.60 24.13
N GLY A 553 -30.14 32.51 23.78
CA GLY A 553 -30.58 31.49 24.72
C GLY A 553 -31.10 30.25 24.00
N SER A 554 -30.63 29.08 24.44
CA SER A 554 -31.05 27.77 23.95
C SER A 554 -31.54 26.96 25.15
N LEU A 555 -32.84 26.65 25.19
CA LEU A 555 -33.47 25.89 26.27
C LEU A 555 -33.92 24.56 25.72
N SER A 556 -33.41 23.46 26.28
CA SER A 556 -33.85 22.10 25.97
C SER A 556 -34.57 21.48 27.17
N ASN A 557 -35.26 20.36 26.92
CA ASN A 557 -35.84 19.48 27.94
C ASN A 557 -36.80 20.17 28.94
N LEU A 558 -37.70 21.04 28.45
CA LEU A 558 -38.77 21.64 29.26
C LEU A 558 -39.90 20.61 29.54
N GLY A 559 -39.57 19.58 30.31
CA GLY A 559 -40.49 18.55 30.79
C GLY A 559 -41.37 19.01 31.96
N ASN A 560 -42.13 18.08 32.55
CA ASN A 560 -43.10 18.38 33.61
C ASN A 560 -42.46 18.99 34.87
N ASP A 561 -41.20 18.66 35.19
CA ASP A 561 -40.50 19.10 36.41
C ASP A 561 -39.88 20.51 36.27
N ASP A 562 -39.84 21.07 35.05
CA ASP A 562 -39.15 22.32 34.70
C ASP A 562 -40.08 23.50 34.39
N ARG A 563 -41.34 23.43 34.84
CA ARG A 563 -42.32 24.52 34.67
C ARG A 563 -41.81 25.89 35.18
N HIS A 564 -40.94 25.87 36.18
CA HIS A 564 -40.30 27.05 36.74
C HIS A 564 -39.29 27.70 35.76
N LEU A 565 -38.64 26.93 34.88
CA LEU A 565 -37.78 27.44 33.80
C LEU A 565 -38.60 28.13 32.71
N ALA A 566 -39.74 27.56 32.32
CA ALA A 566 -40.66 28.19 31.37
C ALA A 566 -41.17 29.56 31.88
N GLU A 567 -41.52 29.65 33.17
CA GLU A 567 -41.96 30.91 33.78
C GLU A 567 -40.84 31.95 33.89
N ARG A 568 -39.60 31.52 34.18
CA ARG A 568 -38.42 32.41 34.12
C ARG A 568 -38.19 32.93 32.71
N MET A 569 -38.30 32.08 31.70
CA MET A 569 -38.17 32.47 30.31
C MET A 569 -39.23 33.49 29.91
N ARG A 570 -40.50 33.25 30.28
CA ARG A 570 -41.60 34.19 30.04
C ARG A 570 -41.27 35.58 30.62
N LYS A 571 -40.82 35.63 31.87
CA LYS A 571 -40.39 36.89 32.52
C LYS A 571 -39.22 37.56 31.81
N ALA A 572 -38.26 36.79 31.29
CA ALA A 572 -37.13 37.32 30.54
C ALA A 572 -37.58 37.95 29.21
N ILE A 573 -38.47 37.28 28.48
CA ILE A 573 -39.06 37.81 27.23
C ILE A 573 -39.88 39.08 27.52
N ASP A 574 -40.73 39.07 28.54
CA ASP A 574 -41.51 40.26 28.94
C ASP A 574 -40.59 41.45 29.29
N GLY A 575 -39.49 41.18 29.99
CA GLY A 575 -38.47 42.19 30.33
C GLY A 575 -37.78 42.76 29.11
N GLU A 576 -37.42 41.93 28.13
CA GLU A 576 -36.78 42.36 26.89
C GLU A 576 -37.76 43.18 26.01
N ILE A 577 -39.03 42.77 25.93
CA ILE A 577 -40.08 43.55 25.27
C ILE A 577 -40.18 44.93 25.92
N ALA A 578 -40.24 45.01 27.26
CA ALA A 578 -40.30 46.28 27.98
C ALA A 578 -39.04 47.13 27.84
N ARG A 579 -37.85 46.52 27.70
CA ARG A 579 -36.59 47.23 27.38
C ARG A 579 -36.68 47.86 25.99
N ARG A 580 -37.05 47.09 24.96
CA ARG A 580 -37.14 47.60 23.58
C ARG A 580 -38.17 48.72 23.43
N TYR A 581 -39.32 48.62 24.08
CA TYR A 581 -40.30 49.72 24.10
C TYR A 581 -39.74 51.02 24.68
N ARG A 582 -38.88 50.94 25.70
CA ARG A 582 -38.19 52.13 26.25
C ARG A 582 -37.20 52.70 25.24
N LEU A 583 -36.36 51.87 24.63
CA LEU A 583 -35.41 52.30 23.58
C LEU A 583 -36.10 53.02 22.43
N PHE A 584 -37.23 52.49 21.93
CA PHE A 584 -37.99 53.11 20.85
C PHE A 584 -38.59 54.45 21.29
N LYS A 585 -39.16 54.49 22.50
CA LYS A 585 -39.74 55.73 23.05
C LYS A 585 -38.68 56.82 23.25
N ASP A 586 -37.53 56.46 23.81
CA ASP A 586 -36.45 57.41 24.15
C ASP A 586 -35.73 57.94 22.90
N SER A 587 -35.62 57.12 21.85
CA SER A 587 -35.08 57.53 20.55
C SER A 587 -36.09 58.28 19.68
N GLY A 588 -37.39 58.18 19.97
CA GLY A 588 -38.49 58.75 19.19
C GLY A 588 -38.91 57.88 17.99
N ALA A 589 -38.49 56.62 17.95
CA ALA A 589 -38.91 55.65 16.93
C ALA A 589 -40.31 55.09 17.25
N ARG A 590 -41.14 54.90 16.22
CA ARG A 590 -42.48 54.30 16.35
C ARG A 590 -42.45 52.79 16.49
N ASP A 591 -41.48 52.14 15.83
CA ASP A 591 -41.31 50.71 15.84
C ASP A 591 -39.82 50.32 15.67
N ALA A 592 -39.55 49.01 15.72
CA ALA A 592 -38.21 48.46 15.58
C ALA A 592 -37.56 48.75 14.22
N ASN A 593 -38.34 48.90 13.14
CA ASN A 593 -37.77 49.18 11.83
C ASN A 593 -37.27 50.62 11.76
N GLU A 594 -38.09 51.56 12.24
CA GLU A 594 -37.70 52.98 12.28
C GLU A 594 -36.50 53.20 13.22
N TYR A 595 -36.42 52.46 14.32
CA TYR A 595 -35.26 52.46 15.21
C TYR A 595 -33.97 52.02 14.49
N GLU A 596 -34.01 50.89 13.77
CA GLU A 596 -32.85 50.42 13.01
C GLU A 596 -32.49 51.34 11.83
N GLU A 597 -33.47 51.96 11.17
CA GLU A 597 -33.21 52.98 10.14
C GLU A 597 -32.45 54.18 10.72
N MET A 598 -32.82 54.64 11.93
CA MET A 598 -32.07 55.69 12.64
C MET A 598 -30.64 55.24 12.99
N ARG A 599 -30.45 53.99 13.41
CA ARG A 599 -29.14 53.42 13.73
C ARG A 599 -28.25 53.33 12.49
N LEU A 600 -28.77 52.81 11.38
CA LEU A 600 -28.08 52.70 10.10
C LEU A 600 -27.77 54.07 9.47
N ALA A 601 -28.56 55.10 9.78
CA ALA A 601 -28.27 56.49 9.40
C ALA A 601 -27.13 57.13 10.21
N GLY A 602 -26.52 56.39 11.14
CA GLY A 602 -25.34 56.81 11.92
C GLY A 602 -25.66 57.44 13.27
N ARG A 603 -26.89 57.27 13.78
CA ARG A 603 -27.24 57.72 15.14
C ARG A 603 -26.68 56.72 16.16
N ASP A 604 -26.03 57.22 17.20
CA ASP A 604 -25.47 56.41 18.28
C ASP A 604 -26.61 55.85 19.16
N LEU A 605 -27.08 54.66 18.81
CA LEU A 605 -28.20 53.94 19.44
C LEU A 605 -27.75 52.51 19.75
N GLU A 606 -28.23 51.96 20.88
CA GLU A 606 -27.94 50.58 21.27
C GLU A 606 -28.48 49.59 20.21
N PRO A 607 -27.71 48.54 19.83
CA PRO A 607 -28.20 47.42 19.02
C PRO A 607 -29.30 46.59 19.71
#